data_AF-A0A259LLQ4-F1
#
_entry.id   AF-A0A259LLQ4-F1
#
_cell.length_a   1.000
_cell.length_b   1.000
_cell.length_c   1.000
_cell.angle_alpha   90.00
_cell.angle_beta   90.00
_cell.angle_gamma   90.00
#
_symmetry.space_group_name_H-M   'P 1'
#
loop_
_entity.id
_entity.type
_entity.pdbx_description
1 polymer ?
#
loop_
_entity_poly.entity_id
_entity_poly.type
_entity_poly.pdbx_seq_one_letter_code
_entity_poly.pdbx_strand_id
1 'polypeptide(L)'
;GRLAELQGLNGEADLKRLELEALPGDMGGPVFDAGGAVLGMLRAPDLGGRQLPQDVSFSVDASAIRALLDRLGVVTASAEGAGSIDPVGLTRRASMMTVLVGCWD
;
A
#
# COMPACT_ATOMS: atom_id res chain seq x y z
N GLY A 1 5.77 5.92 -8.65
CA GLY A 1 4.45 6.59 -8.56
C GLY A 1 4.52 7.80 -7.65
N ARG A 2 3.39 8.49 -7.48
CA ARG A 2 3.21 9.64 -6.57
C ARG A 2 1.93 9.49 -5.78
N LEU A 3 1.87 10.10 -4.59
CA LEU A 3 0.63 10.26 -3.84
C LEU A 3 -0.20 11.35 -4.52
N ALA A 4 -1.41 11.02 -4.95
CA ALA A 4 -2.32 11.96 -5.60
C ALA A 4 -3.32 12.57 -4.62
N GLU A 5 -3.81 11.78 -3.66
CA GLU A 5 -4.81 12.21 -2.67
C GLU A 5 -4.80 11.31 -1.44
N LEU A 6 -5.15 11.88 -0.28
CA LEU A 6 -5.22 11.19 1.02
C LEU A 6 -6.58 10.50 1.27
N GLN A 7 -7.46 10.51 0.28
CA GLN A 7 -8.81 9.99 0.33
C GLN A 7 -9.16 9.22 -0.96
N GLY A 8 -10.11 8.30 -0.85
CA GLY A 8 -10.72 7.59 -1.98
C GLY A 8 -11.57 8.49 -2.87
N LEU A 9 -12.20 7.89 -3.89
CA LEU A 9 -13.04 8.64 -4.85
C LEU A 9 -14.32 9.19 -4.22
N ASN A 10 -14.77 8.61 -3.11
CA ASN A 10 -15.98 9.02 -2.41
C ASN A 10 -15.66 9.67 -1.04
N GLY A 11 -14.41 10.07 -0.80
CA GLY A 11 -13.97 10.66 0.47
C GLY A 11 -13.60 9.65 1.56
N GLU A 12 -13.35 8.38 1.19
CA GLU A 12 -12.93 7.35 2.14
C GLU A 12 -11.55 7.67 2.71
N ALA A 13 -11.45 7.88 4.03
CA ALA A 13 -10.19 8.23 4.70
C ALA A 13 -9.22 7.05 4.91
N ASP A 14 -9.72 5.82 4.75
CA ASP A 14 -8.92 4.59 4.82
C ASP A 14 -8.28 4.23 3.46
N LEU A 15 -8.52 5.03 2.42
CA LEU A 15 -7.94 4.87 1.09
C LEU A 15 -7.10 6.08 0.69
N LYS A 16 -5.94 5.82 0.08
CA LYS A 16 -5.14 6.81 -0.63
C LYS A 16 -5.20 6.55 -2.12
N ARG A 17 -5.25 7.62 -2.92
CA ARG A 17 -5.15 7.56 -4.38
C ARG A 17 -3.72 7.84 -4.80
N LEU A 18 -3.22 7.04 -5.73
CA LEU A 18 -1.85 7.08 -6.23
C LEU A 18 -1.87 7.32 -7.74
N GLU A 19 -0.93 8.14 -8.20
CA GLU A 19 -0.47 8.15 -9.60
C GLU A 19 0.58 7.05 -9.76
N LEU A 20 0.14 5.86 -10.09
CA LEU A 20 0.92 4.65 -10.26
C LEU A 20 0.18 3.69 -11.19
N GLU A 21 0.85 3.29 -12.27
CA GLU A 21 0.44 2.12 -13.04
C GLU A 21 0.81 0.86 -12.24
N ALA A 22 -0.20 0.11 -11.79
CA ALA A 22 -0.03 -1.12 -11.04
C ALA A 22 -0.57 -2.31 -11.84
N LEU A 23 0.15 -3.42 -11.79
CA LEU A 23 -0.26 -4.68 -12.39
C LEU A 23 -1.14 -5.49 -11.44
N PRO A 24 -1.95 -6.45 -11.94
CA PRO A 24 -2.76 -7.30 -11.08
C PRO A 24 -1.97 -8.04 -9.99
N GLY A 25 -0.71 -8.39 -10.27
CA GLY A 25 0.19 -9.04 -9.30
C GLY A 25 0.74 -8.14 -8.20
N ASP A 26 0.59 -6.82 -8.32
CA ASP A 26 1.07 -5.86 -7.32
C ASP A 26 0.08 -5.69 -6.15
N MET A 27 -1.14 -6.20 -6.29
CA MET A 27 -2.18 -6.10 -5.29
C MET A 27 -1.78 -6.83 -4.01
N GLY A 28 -1.97 -6.17 -2.86
CA GLY A 28 -1.42 -6.63 -1.57
C GLY A 28 0.04 -6.24 -1.33
N GLY A 29 0.72 -5.67 -2.33
CA GLY A 29 2.07 -5.15 -2.18
C GLY A 29 2.13 -3.91 -1.27
N PRO A 30 3.18 -3.76 -0.44
CA PRO A 30 3.34 -2.59 0.41
C PRO A 30 3.72 -1.34 -0.41
N VAL A 31 3.18 -0.19 -0.02
CA VAL A 31 3.59 1.13 -0.52
C VAL A 31 4.53 1.76 0.49
N PHE A 32 5.75 2.12 0.07
CA PHE A 32 6.75 2.74 0.95
C PHE A 32 6.94 4.23 0.68
N ASP A 33 7.40 4.95 1.71
CA ASP A 33 8.12 6.21 1.51
C ASP A 33 9.60 5.97 1.15
N ALA A 34 10.34 7.06 0.93
CA ALA A 34 11.76 6.99 0.59
C ALA A 34 12.65 6.44 1.73
N GLY A 35 12.16 6.44 2.98
CA GLY A 35 12.85 5.87 4.14
C GLY A 35 12.51 4.40 4.38
N GLY A 36 11.62 3.81 3.59
CA GLY A 36 11.15 2.43 3.75
C GLY A 36 10.08 2.25 4.83
N ALA A 37 9.41 3.33 5.25
CA ALA A 37 8.21 3.24 6.08
C ALA A 37 7.01 2.82 5.23
N VAL A 38 6.17 1.92 5.74
CA VAL A 38 4.95 1.48 5.06
C VAL A 38 3.88 2.57 5.17
N LEU A 39 3.49 3.15 4.04
CA LEU A 39 2.42 4.15 3.93
C LEU A 39 1.03 3.52 3.72
N GLY A 40 1.00 2.26 3.28
CA GLY A 40 -0.22 1.53 2.97
C GLY A 40 0.04 0.24 2.20
N MET A 41 -1.02 -0.36 1.69
CA MET A 41 -0.98 -1.59 0.90
C MET A 41 -1.83 -1.42 -0.36
N LEU A 42 -1.28 -1.74 -1.54
CA LEU A 42 -2.01 -1.67 -2.80
C LEU A 42 -3.24 -2.55 -2.77
N ARG A 43 -4.35 -2.02 -3.30
CA ARG A 43 -5.64 -2.70 -3.36
C ARG A 43 -6.22 -2.58 -4.76
N ALA A 44 -6.86 -3.66 -5.21
CA ALA A 44 -7.64 -3.65 -6.43
C ALA A 44 -8.82 -2.68 -6.28
N PRO A 45 -9.00 -1.73 -7.21
CA PRO A 45 -10.05 -0.74 -7.08
C PRO A 45 -11.43 -1.39 -7.19
N ASP A 46 -12.36 -0.99 -6.32
CA ASP A 46 -13.79 -1.28 -6.49
C ASP A 46 -14.42 -0.18 -7.35
N LEU A 47 -14.35 -0.38 -8.66
CA LEU A 47 -14.77 0.63 -9.62
C LEU A 47 -16.29 0.66 -9.81
N GLY A 48 -17.00 -0.42 -9.49
CA GLY A 48 -18.38 -0.60 -9.94
C GLY A 48 -18.47 -0.41 -11.46
N GLY A 49 -19.20 0.62 -11.91
CA GLY A 49 -19.32 1.01 -13.32
C GLY A 49 -18.38 2.15 -13.77
N ARG A 50 -17.43 2.60 -12.93
CA ARG A 50 -16.52 3.70 -13.27
C ARG A 50 -15.33 3.20 -14.07
N GLN A 51 -14.85 4.02 -14.99
CA GLN A 51 -13.59 3.79 -15.69
C GLN A 51 -12.58 4.86 -15.26
N LEU A 52 -11.39 4.43 -14.85
CA LEU A 52 -10.32 5.32 -14.41
C LEU A 52 -9.18 5.34 -15.43
N PRO A 53 -8.37 6.42 -15.44
CA PRO A 53 -7.07 6.40 -16.10
C PRO A 53 -6.19 5.25 -15.58
N GLN A 54 -5.30 4.75 -16.45
CA GLN A 54 -4.45 3.58 -16.16
C GLN A 54 -3.45 3.79 -15.01
N ASP A 55 -3.08 5.05 -14.76
CA ASP A 55 -2.17 5.44 -13.71
C ASP A 55 -2.88 5.74 -12.38
N VAL A 56 -4.19 5.50 -12.25
CA VAL A 56 -4.90 5.68 -10.98
C VAL A 56 -4.99 4.36 -10.24
N SER A 57 -4.22 4.25 -9.15
CA SER A 57 -4.23 3.11 -8.23
C SER A 57 -4.65 3.54 -6.82
N PHE A 58 -5.04 2.57 -5.99
CA PHE A 58 -5.42 2.83 -4.61
C PHE A 58 -4.58 2.00 -3.64
N SER A 59 -4.38 2.55 -2.45
CA SER A 59 -3.83 1.81 -1.33
C SER A 59 -4.71 1.97 -0.09
N VAL A 60 -4.85 0.90 0.68
CA VAL A 60 -5.40 0.95 2.03
C VAL A 60 -4.37 1.65 2.92
N ASP A 61 -4.81 2.66 3.66
CA ASP A 61 -3.94 3.45 4.53
C ASP A 61 -3.33 2.61 5.66
N ALA A 62 -2.06 2.87 5.99
CA ALA A 62 -1.36 2.16 7.06
C ALA A 62 -2.05 2.25 8.43
N SER A 63 -2.78 3.34 8.73
CA SER A 63 -3.54 3.47 9.98
C SER A 63 -4.72 2.51 10.04
N ALA A 64 -5.40 2.26 8.91
CA ALA A 64 -6.49 1.28 8.84
C ALA A 64 -5.97 -0.14 9.05
N ILE A 65 -4.81 -0.46 8.45
CA ILE A 65 -4.12 -1.74 8.64
C ILE A 65 -3.69 -1.90 10.11
N ARG A 66 -3.08 -0.88 10.70
CA ARG A 66 -2.68 -0.90 12.11
C ARG A 66 -3.87 -1.09 13.05
N ALA A 67 -4.96 -0.36 12.84
CA ALA A 67 -6.17 -0.50 13.65
C ALA A 67 -6.76 -1.92 13.57
N LEU A 68 -6.66 -2.59 12.42
CA LEU A 68 -7.04 -4.00 12.30
C LEU A 68 -6.10 -4.90 13.10
N LEU A 69 -4.79 -4.73 12.95
CA LEU A 69 -3.77 -5.52 13.66
C LEU A 69 -3.87 -5.37 15.18
N ASP A 70 -4.10 -4.15 15.66
CA ASP A 70 -4.29 -3.85 17.09
C ASP A 70 -5.52 -4.60 17.65
N ARG A 71 -6.64 -4.64 16.90
CA ARG A 71 -7.83 -5.42 17.29
C ARG A 71 -7.58 -6.92 17.33
N LEU A 72 -6.65 -7.41 16.52
CA LEU A 72 -6.23 -8.82 16.50
C LEU A 72 -5.15 -9.14 17.54
N GLY A 73 -4.72 -8.15 18.34
CA GLY A 73 -3.66 -8.32 19.34
C GLY A 73 -2.26 -8.44 18.74
N VAL A 74 -2.07 -8.02 17.48
CA VAL A 74 -0.77 -8.04 16.80
C VAL A 74 -0.05 -6.74 17.08
N VAL A 75 1.10 -6.83 17.75
CA VAL A 75 1.94 -5.65 18.05
C VAL A 75 2.64 -5.17 16.79
N THR A 76 2.47 -3.88 16.46
CA THR A 76 3.15 -3.23 15.32
C THR A 76 4.18 -2.23 15.80
N ALA A 77 5.29 -2.12 15.06
CA ALA A 77 6.26 -1.05 15.25
C ALA A 77 5.97 0.11 14.30
N SER A 78 6.27 1.33 14.73
CA SER A 78 6.36 2.48 13.82
C SER A 78 7.77 2.60 13.30
N ALA A 79 7.92 2.97 12.03
CA ALA A 79 9.21 3.36 11.50
C ALA A 79 9.64 4.67 12.18
N GLU A 80 10.84 4.69 12.72
CA GLU A 80 11.51 5.94 13.07
C GLU A 80 11.97 6.59 11.76
N GLY A 81 11.77 7.91 11.64
CA GLY A 81 12.10 8.65 10.42
C GLY A 81 13.56 8.43 10.04
N ALA A 82 13.79 7.64 9.00
CA ALA A 82 15.11 7.39 8.44
C ALA A 82 15.37 8.35 7.28
N GLY A 83 16.64 8.69 7.06
CA GLY A 83 17.06 9.31 5.80
C GLY A 83 16.69 8.41 4.62
N SER A 84 16.65 8.99 3.41
CA SER A 84 16.29 8.23 2.21
C SER A 84 17.22 7.02 2.02
N ILE A 85 16.62 5.85 1.80
CA ILE A 85 17.32 4.64 1.43
C ILE A 85 17.48 4.63 -0.09
N ASP A 86 18.59 4.08 -0.58
CA ASP A 86 18.77 3.81 -2.00
C ASP A 86 17.66 2.88 -2.56
N PRO A 87 17.22 3.04 -3.83
CA PRO A 87 16.16 2.23 -4.42
C PRO A 87 16.36 0.71 -4.38
N VAL A 88 17.58 0.21 -4.57
CA VAL A 88 17.91 -1.23 -4.45
C VAL A 88 17.73 -1.69 -3.01
N GLY A 89 18.10 -0.85 -2.04
CA GLY A 89 17.84 -1.11 -0.62
C GLY A 89 16.34 -1.20 -0.32
N LEU A 90 15.55 -0.29 -0.89
CA LEU A 90 14.10 -0.28 -0.74
C LEU A 90 13.46 -1.54 -1.32
N THR A 91 13.82 -1.93 -2.55
CA THR A 91 13.33 -3.16 -3.19
C THR A 91 13.66 -4.40 -2.37
N ARG A 92 14.90 -4.51 -1.85
CA ARG A 92 15.31 -5.64 -1.01
C ARG A 92 14.47 -5.73 0.27
N ARG A 93 14.19 -4.58 0.90
CA ARG A 93 13.31 -4.50 2.07
C ARG A 93 11.89 -4.93 1.75
N ALA A 94 11.35 -4.49 0.60
CA ALA A 94 10.03 -4.88 0.11
C ALA A 94 9.90 -6.41 -0.04
N SER A 95 10.87 -7.04 -0.70
CA SER A 95 10.84 -8.48 -0.97
C SER A 95 10.86 -9.37 0.28
N MET A 96 11.40 -8.86 1.40
CA MET A 96 11.38 -9.58 2.68
C MET A 96 10.02 -9.52 3.39
N MET A 97 9.10 -8.65 2.95
CA MET A 97 7.76 -8.49 3.53
C MET A 97 6.65 -9.15 2.69
N THR A 98 6.96 -9.55 1.45
CA THR A 98 6.01 -10.21 0.55
C THR A 98 6.08 -11.72 0.69
N VAL A 99 4.92 -12.37 0.80
CA VAL A 99 4.81 -13.83 0.77
C VAL A 99 3.94 -14.24 -0.42
N LEU A 100 4.31 -15.33 -1.09
CA LEU A 100 3.46 -15.91 -2.12
C LEU A 100 2.33 -16.68 -1.43
N VAL A 101 1.10 -16.22 -1.60
CA VAL A 101 -0.09 -16.97 -1.20
C VAL A 101 -0.59 -17.73 -2.43
N GLY A 102 -0.36 -19.04 -2.44
CA GLY A 102 -0.95 -19.95 -3.41
C GLY A 102 -2.17 -20.62 -2.80
N CYS A 103 -3.33 -20.52 -3.43
CA CYS A 103 -4.45 -21.40 -3.15
C CYS A 103 -4.18 -22.72 -3.89
N TRP A 104 -3.90 -23.78 -3.15
CA TRP A 104 -3.96 -25.15 -3.65
C TRP A 104 -5.33 -25.72 -3.24
N ASP A 105 -6.06 -26.26 -4.21
CA ASP A 105 -7.30 -27.01 -3.95
C ASP A 105 -6.99 -28.33 -3.20
#